data_AF-A0A7K3HCX8-F1
#
_entry.id   AF-A0A7K3HCX8-F1
#
_cell.length_a   1.000
_cell.length_b   1.000
_cell.length_c   1.000
_cell.angle_alpha   90.00
_cell.angle_beta   90.00
_cell.angle_gamma   90.00
#
_symmetry.space_group_name_H-M   'P 1'
#
loop_
_entity.id
_entity.type
_entity.pdbx_description
1 polymer ?
#
loop_
_entity_poly.entity_id
_entity_poly.type
_entity_poly.pdbx_seq_one_letter_code
_entity_poly.pdbx_strand_id
1 'polypeptide(L)'
;VPPRRLWRAYRVPLGFCVTGALPLLVQLGGERGLLSLAPDGPAQAGQLLLRTSAASLGVLLFAFTTPLSDLLPRLTRAGVPPAVTDVALVTYRITFLLLDTLAQVRQAQAARLGHTTRAAAWRSLAGQGATVFLRAFSRAARMQDGLAGRGYDGTLRVLVTGAPVSRRFVTGSVLLLAALAVATLVLERQLL
;
A
#
# COMPACT_ATOMS: atom_id res chain seq x y z
N VAL A 1 -6.74 -12.49 -9.94
CA VAL A 1 -5.97 -12.68 -8.68
C VAL A 1 -6.52 -13.93 -7.99
N PRO A 2 -5.69 -14.91 -7.57
CA PRO A 2 -6.20 -16.08 -6.87
C PRO A 2 -6.88 -15.65 -5.56
N PRO A 3 -8.10 -16.12 -5.26
CA PRO A 3 -8.95 -15.60 -4.18
C PRO A 3 -8.27 -15.72 -2.81
N ARG A 4 -7.47 -16.79 -2.62
CA ARG A 4 -6.69 -17.00 -1.39
C ARG A 4 -5.65 -15.91 -1.12
N ARG A 5 -4.99 -15.36 -2.15
CA ARG A 5 -3.99 -14.30 -1.98
C ARG A 5 -4.67 -12.96 -1.68
N LEU A 6 -5.77 -12.68 -2.37
CA LEU A 6 -6.58 -11.49 -2.12
C LEU A 6 -7.09 -11.46 -0.68
N TRP A 7 -7.69 -12.57 -0.21
CA TRP A 7 -8.17 -12.68 1.17
C TRP A 7 -7.06 -12.48 2.21
N ARG A 8 -5.89 -13.09 2.01
CA ARG A 8 -4.74 -12.94 2.92
C ARG A 8 -4.25 -11.49 3.02
N ALA A 9 -4.33 -10.72 1.94
CA ALA A 9 -3.98 -9.31 1.93
C ALA A 9 -5.09 -8.44 2.53
N TYR A 10 -6.35 -8.73 2.22
CA TYR A 10 -7.51 -7.94 2.61
C TYR A 10 -7.91 -8.08 4.09
N ARG A 11 -7.59 -9.20 4.74
CA ARG A 11 -7.95 -9.42 6.16
C ARG A 11 -7.43 -8.34 7.12
N VAL A 12 -6.28 -7.73 6.84
CA VAL A 12 -5.68 -6.68 7.70
C VAL A 12 -6.45 -5.36 7.54
N PRO A 13 -6.65 -4.82 6.31
CA PRO A 13 -7.54 -3.69 6.09
C PRO A 13 -8.96 -3.90 6.63
N LEU A 14 -9.54 -5.09 6.41
CA LEU A 14 -10.88 -5.43 6.91
C LEU A 14 -10.95 -5.30 8.44
N GLY A 15 -9.97 -5.84 9.17
CA GLY A 15 -9.88 -5.70 10.61
C GLY A 15 -9.87 -4.24 11.05
N PHE A 16 -9.06 -3.41 10.39
CA PHE A 16 -9.02 -1.96 10.66
C PHE A 16 -10.37 -1.27 10.38
N CYS A 17 -11.04 -1.60 9.26
CA CYS A 17 -12.33 -1.03 8.92
C CYS A 17 -13.40 -1.39 9.97
N VAL A 18 -13.41 -2.64 10.44
CA VAL A 18 -14.30 -3.11 11.51
C VAL A 18 -14.03 -2.35 12.81
N THR A 19 -12.77 -2.25 13.23
CA THR A 19 -12.41 -1.50 14.43
C THR A 19 -12.82 -0.03 14.33
N GLY A 20 -12.70 0.61 13.16
CA GLY A 20 -13.12 1.99 12.95
C GLY A 20 -14.64 2.21 12.90
N ALA A 21 -15.42 1.17 12.60
CA ALA A 21 -16.88 1.25 12.55
C ALA A 21 -17.55 1.02 13.91
N LEU A 22 -16.89 0.28 14.82
CA LEU A 22 -17.43 -0.02 16.16
C LEU A 22 -17.81 1.23 16.97
N PRO A 23 -17.00 2.31 17.01
CA PRO A 23 -17.37 3.52 17.75
C PRO A 23 -18.65 4.19 17.24
N LEU A 24 -19.02 4.03 15.96
CA LEU A 24 -20.22 4.64 15.40
C LEU A 24 -21.51 4.03 15.93
N LEU A 25 -21.45 2.84 16.53
CA LEU A 25 -22.61 2.20 17.15
C LEU A 25 -23.00 2.85 18.49
N VAL A 26 -22.11 3.66 19.06
CA VAL A 26 -22.25 4.21 20.41
C VAL A 26 -22.21 5.73 20.35
N GLN A 27 -23.12 6.36 21.07
CA GLN A 27 -23.16 7.80 21.29
C GLN A 27 -22.79 8.11 22.75
N LEU A 28 -21.91 9.10 22.93
CA LEU A 28 -21.53 9.63 24.23
C LEU A 28 -22.41 10.83 24.59
N GLY A 29 -23.03 10.79 25.76
CA GLY A 29 -23.87 11.87 26.28
C GLY A 29 -25.28 11.90 25.69
N GLY A 30 -26.27 11.60 26.53
CA GLY A 30 -27.70 11.73 26.24
C GLY A 30 -28.54 11.54 27.49
N GLU A 31 -29.87 11.68 27.37
CA GLU A 31 -30.80 11.58 28.52
C GLU A 31 -30.82 10.20 29.20
N ARG A 32 -30.32 9.15 28.52
CA ARG A 32 -30.27 7.76 29.01
C ARG A 32 -28.94 7.38 29.66
N GLY A 33 -27.97 8.30 29.79
CA GLY A 33 -26.69 8.08 30.47
C GLY A 33 -25.46 8.49 29.63
N LEU A 34 -24.27 8.19 30.17
CA LEU A 34 -22.98 8.54 29.54
C LEU A 34 -22.70 7.77 28.24
N LEU A 35 -23.24 6.55 28.10
CA LEU A 35 -23.11 5.69 26.91
C LEU A 35 -24.50 5.21 26.49
N SER A 36 -24.88 5.48 25.24
CA SER A 36 -26.14 5.02 24.65
C SER A 36 -25.93 4.51 23.22
N LEU A 37 -26.84 3.67 22.73
CA LEU A 37 -26.80 3.22 21.32
C LEU A 37 -27.21 4.38 20.40
N ALA A 38 -26.38 4.67 19.41
CA ALA A 38 -26.67 5.69 18.43
C ALA A 38 -27.83 5.21 17.52
N PRO A 39 -28.94 5.98 17.38
CA PRO A 39 -30.10 5.58 16.57
C PRO A 39 -29.72 5.26 15.11
N ASP A 40 -28.86 6.09 14.51
CA ASP A 40 -28.36 5.92 13.14
C ASP A 40 -27.01 5.19 13.08
N GLY A 41 -26.50 4.74 14.24
CA GLY A 41 -25.18 4.13 14.37
C GLY A 41 -24.95 2.93 13.45
N PRO A 42 -25.87 1.95 13.39
CA PRO A 42 -25.74 0.79 12.51
C PRO A 42 -25.68 1.17 11.02
N ALA A 43 -26.49 2.14 10.58
CA ALA A 43 -26.52 2.60 9.20
C ALA A 43 -25.20 3.31 8.82
N GLN A 44 -24.73 4.22 9.67
CA GLN A 44 -23.47 4.93 9.47
C GLN A 44 -22.25 3.98 9.51
N ALA A 45 -22.25 3.02 10.44
CA ALA A 45 -21.23 1.99 10.53
C ALA A 45 -21.21 1.12 9.26
N GLY A 46 -22.38 0.68 8.77
CA GLY A 46 -22.50 -0.08 7.53
C GLY A 46 -21.98 0.70 6.31
N GLN A 47 -22.36 1.97 6.18
CA GLN A 47 -21.89 2.83 5.09
C GLN A 47 -20.37 3.03 5.13
N LEU A 48 -19.81 3.30 6.32
CA LEU A 48 -18.37 3.43 6.49
C LEU A 48 -17.64 2.14 6.11
N LEU A 49 -18.12 0.99 6.57
CA LEU A 49 -17.55 -0.32 6.29
C LEU A 49 -17.55 -0.62 4.79
N LEU A 50 -18.68 -0.42 4.12
CA LEU A 50 -18.81 -0.67 2.68
C LEU A 50 -17.88 0.25 1.88
N ARG A 51 -17.87 1.55 2.18
CA ARG A 51 -17.03 2.54 1.49
C ARG A 51 -15.55 2.24 1.64
N THR A 52 -15.10 2.01 2.87
CA THR A 52 -13.67 1.74 3.15
C THR A 52 -13.23 0.38 2.62
N SER A 53 -14.12 -0.62 2.64
CA SER A 53 -13.89 -1.94 2.03
C SER A 53 -13.76 -1.87 0.52
N ALA A 54 -14.67 -1.16 -0.15
CA ALA A 54 -14.62 -0.97 -1.60
C ALA A 54 -13.33 -0.25 -2.02
N ALA A 55 -12.95 0.83 -1.32
CA ALA A 55 -11.70 1.54 -1.57
C ALA A 55 -10.46 0.64 -1.36
N SER A 56 -10.44 -0.13 -0.26
CA SER A 56 -9.34 -1.05 0.05
C SER A 56 -9.19 -2.14 -1.02
N LEU A 57 -10.31 -2.73 -1.46
CA LEU A 57 -10.30 -3.73 -2.54
C LEU A 57 -9.84 -3.13 -3.87
N GLY A 58 -10.22 -1.88 -4.17
CA GLY A 58 -9.73 -1.15 -5.34
C GLY A 58 -8.21 -0.97 -5.33
N VAL A 59 -7.65 -0.54 -4.20
CA VAL A 59 -6.20 -0.40 -4.03
C VAL A 59 -5.49 -1.75 -4.12
N LEU A 60 -6.06 -2.82 -3.53
CA LEU A 60 -5.49 -4.15 -3.65
C LEU A 60 -5.52 -4.66 -5.09
N LEU A 61 -6.64 -4.50 -5.80
CA LEU A 61 -6.75 -4.86 -7.21
C LEU A 61 -5.65 -4.17 -8.03
N PHE A 62 -5.47 -2.87 -7.80
CA PHE A 62 -4.40 -2.09 -8.43
C PHE A 62 -3.01 -2.65 -8.10
N ALA A 63 -2.71 -2.89 -6.82
CA ALA A 63 -1.43 -3.44 -6.39
C ALA A 63 -1.15 -4.85 -6.95
N PHE A 64 -2.18 -5.68 -7.16
CA PHE A 64 -2.05 -7.02 -7.72
C PHE A 64 -1.95 -7.06 -9.26
N THR A 65 -2.31 -5.98 -9.95
CA THR A 65 -2.38 -5.93 -11.42
C THR A 65 -1.33 -5.01 -12.03
N THR A 66 -0.84 -4.02 -11.27
CA THR A 66 0.05 -2.97 -11.78
C THR A 66 1.33 -2.90 -10.93
N PRO A 67 2.47 -3.41 -11.41
CA PRO A 67 3.73 -3.33 -10.68
C PRO A 67 4.27 -1.90 -10.63
N LEU A 68 4.82 -1.51 -9.47
CA LEU A 68 5.39 -0.16 -9.26
C LEU A 68 6.54 0.15 -10.23
N SER A 69 7.33 -0.86 -10.61
CA SER A 69 8.43 -0.72 -11.58
C SER A 69 7.96 -0.19 -12.93
N ASP A 70 6.73 -0.50 -13.31
CA ASP A 70 6.17 -0.10 -14.61
C ASP A 70 5.37 1.20 -14.49
N LEU A 71 4.80 1.45 -13.30
CA LEU A 71 4.04 2.64 -13.01
C LEU A 71 4.92 3.88 -12.85
N LEU A 72 5.98 3.80 -12.03
CA LEU A 72 6.80 4.97 -11.67
C LEU A 72 7.39 5.67 -12.91
N PRO A 73 7.97 4.97 -13.90
CA PRO A 73 8.47 5.62 -15.11
C PRO A 73 7.38 6.32 -15.94
N ARG A 74 6.13 5.84 -15.87
CA ARG A 74 4.98 6.39 -16.62
C ARG A 74 4.42 7.66 -15.98
N LEU A 75 4.68 7.89 -14.69
CA LEU A 75 4.26 9.12 -13.99
C LEU A 75 4.91 10.38 -14.56
N THR A 76 6.06 10.24 -15.22
CA THR A 76 6.71 11.35 -15.94
C THR A 76 5.79 11.95 -17.02
N ARG A 77 4.99 11.11 -17.70
CA ARG A 77 4.00 11.57 -18.69
C ARG A 77 2.79 12.27 -18.05
N ALA A 78 2.56 12.03 -16.77
CA ALA A 78 1.51 12.69 -15.99
C ALA A 78 2.00 13.99 -15.33
N GLY A 79 3.23 14.45 -15.65
CA GLY A 79 3.79 15.71 -15.15
C GLY A 79 4.64 15.57 -13.89
N VAL A 80 4.90 14.36 -13.39
CA VAL A 80 5.81 14.16 -12.25
C VAL A 80 7.27 14.37 -12.70
N PRO A 81 8.08 15.18 -11.98
CA PRO A 81 9.47 15.40 -12.35
C PRO A 81 10.30 14.10 -12.40
N PRO A 82 11.16 13.89 -13.42
CA PRO A 82 11.97 12.68 -13.57
C PRO A 82 12.82 12.35 -12.33
N ALA A 83 13.38 13.35 -11.66
CA ALA A 83 14.16 13.15 -10.45
C ALA A 83 13.36 12.45 -9.33
N VAL A 84 12.06 12.75 -9.20
CA VAL A 84 11.18 12.13 -8.20
C VAL A 84 10.93 10.66 -8.57
N THR A 85 10.66 10.37 -9.84
CA THR A 85 10.45 9.00 -10.31
C THR A 85 11.72 8.16 -10.22
N ASP A 86 12.87 8.75 -10.47
CA ASP A 86 14.19 8.11 -10.39
C ASP A 86 14.51 7.71 -8.95
N VAL A 87 14.36 8.63 -8.00
CA VAL A 87 14.53 8.34 -6.57
C VAL A 87 13.56 7.25 -6.13
N ALA A 88 12.27 7.37 -6.48
CA ALA A 88 11.27 6.36 -6.12
C ALA A 88 11.60 4.96 -6.69
N LEU A 89 12.09 4.88 -7.92
CA LEU A 89 12.48 3.62 -8.56
C LEU A 89 13.69 3.00 -7.87
N VAL A 90 14.70 3.81 -7.54
CA VAL A 90 15.90 3.35 -6.82
C VAL A 90 15.53 2.91 -5.40
N THR A 91 14.70 3.67 -4.68
CA THR A 91 14.19 3.29 -3.37
C THR A 91 13.45 1.97 -3.43
N TYR A 92 12.49 1.81 -4.36
CA TYR A 92 11.73 0.57 -4.56
C TYR A 92 12.65 -0.62 -4.81
N ARG A 93 13.66 -0.46 -5.68
CA ARG A 93 14.67 -1.49 -5.94
C ARG A 93 15.44 -1.83 -4.66
N ILE A 94 16.02 -0.84 -3.99
CA ILE A 94 16.85 -1.05 -2.79
C ILE A 94 16.04 -1.69 -1.66
N THR A 95 14.74 -1.39 -1.52
CA THR A 95 13.86 -2.03 -0.51
C THR A 95 13.90 -3.55 -0.59
N PHE A 96 13.78 -4.16 -1.79
CA PHE A 96 13.85 -5.63 -1.88
C PHE A 96 15.22 -6.18 -1.47
N LEU A 97 16.31 -5.52 -1.87
CA LEU A 97 17.66 -5.96 -1.50
C LEU A 97 17.93 -5.81 0.01
N LEU A 98 17.28 -4.84 0.66
CA LEU A 98 17.34 -4.67 2.11
C LEU A 98 16.44 -5.66 2.84
N LEU A 99 15.30 -6.05 2.27
CA LEU A 99 14.44 -7.10 2.83
C LEU A 99 15.17 -8.45 2.89
N ASP A 100 15.91 -8.81 1.83
CA ASP A 100 16.74 -10.03 1.83
C ASP A 100 17.82 -9.97 2.91
N THR A 101 18.47 -8.81 3.03
CA THR A 101 19.45 -8.54 4.09
C THR A 101 18.83 -8.69 5.48
N LEU A 102 17.64 -8.12 5.69
CA LEU A 102 16.93 -8.17 6.96
C LEU A 102 16.61 -9.61 7.34
N ALA A 103 16.15 -10.43 6.39
CA ALA A 103 15.89 -11.86 6.61
C ALA A 103 17.16 -12.61 7.07
N GLN A 104 18.29 -12.38 6.40
CA GLN A 104 19.58 -12.99 6.76
C GLN A 104 20.07 -12.56 8.15
N VAL A 105 20.01 -11.26 8.45
CA VAL A 105 20.43 -10.74 9.77
C VAL A 105 19.53 -11.27 10.88
N ARG A 106 18.21 -11.31 10.65
CA ARG A 106 17.26 -11.86 11.61
C ARG A 106 17.53 -13.34 11.89
N GLN A 107 17.84 -14.14 10.86
CA GLN A 107 18.21 -15.54 11.04
C GLN A 107 19.50 -15.70 11.86
N ALA A 108 20.53 -14.89 11.58
CA ALA A 108 21.77 -14.89 12.35
C ALA A 108 21.56 -14.48 13.82
N GLN A 109 20.67 -13.53 14.09
CA GLN A 109 20.32 -13.13 15.45
C GLN A 109 19.53 -14.20 16.19
N ALA A 110 18.60 -14.88 15.51
CA ALA A 110 17.85 -15.99 16.08
C ALA A 110 18.79 -17.14 16.51
N ALA A 111 19.79 -17.46 15.67
CA ALA A 111 20.82 -18.46 15.98
C ALA A 111 21.69 -18.08 17.20
N ARG A 112 21.77 -16.79 17.55
CA ARG A 112 22.49 -16.25 18.71
C ARG A 112 21.58 -15.95 19.91
N LEU A 113 20.40 -16.56 19.98
CA LEU A 113 19.42 -16.35 21.04
C LEU A 113 18.93 -14.88 21.16
N GLY A 114 19.03 -14.10 20.08
CA GLY A 114 18.72 -12.67 20.03
C GLY A 114 17.24 -12.31 20.21
N HIS A 115 16.36 -13.31 20.34
CA HIS A 115 14.90 -13.12 20.50
C HIS A 115 14.33 -13.83 21.73
N THR A 116 15.18 -14.28 22.66
CA THR A 116 14.76 -15.06 23.84
C THR A 116 14.13 -14.21 24.94
N THR A 117 14.56 -12.97 25.10
CA THR A 117 14.02 -12.03 26.10
C THR A 117 13.61 -10.72 25.43
N ARG A 118 12.72 -9.96 26.07
CA ARG A 118 12.32 -8.62 25.56
C ARG A 118 13.52 -7.71 25.38
N ALA A 119 14.46 -7.71 26.33
CA ALA A 119 15.70 -6.93 26.25
C ALA A 119 16.59 -7.38 25.07
N ALA A 120 16.73 -8.70 24.86
CA ALA A 120 17.45 -9.23 23.70
C ALA A 120 16.76 -8.86 22.38
N ALA A 121 15.44 -8.92 22.32
CA ALA A 121 14.66 -8.56 21.13
C ALA A 121 14.85 -7.08 20.75
N TRP A 122 14.80 -6.16 21.72
CA TRP A 122 15.05 -4.73 21.50
C TRP A 122 16.48 -4.46 21.01
N ARG A 123 17.48 -5.09 21.64
CA ARG A 123 18.89 -4.98 21.22
C ARG A 123 19.10 -5.51 19.79
N SER A 124 18.49 -6.65 19.49
CA SER A 124 18.52 -7.27 18.16
C SER A 124 17.84 -6.40 17.11
N LEU A 125 16.71 -5.77 17.44
CA LEU A 125 16.02 -4.83 16.56
C LEU A 125 16.87 -3.60 16.26
N ALA A 126 17.51 -3.02 17.28
CA ALA A 126 18.40 -1.87 17.12
C ALA A 126 19.61 -2.23 16.22
N GLY A 127 20.22 -3.40 16.45
CA GLY A 127 21.32 -3.91 15.63
C GLY A 127 20.91 -4.22 14.18
N GLN A 128 19.69 -4.75 13.98
CA GLN A 128 19.11 -4.93 12.64
C GLN A 128 18.97 -3.58 11.93
N GLY A 129 18.39 -2.58 12.59
CA GLY A 129 18.21 -1.23 12.04
C GLY A 129 19.54 -0.59 11.64
N ALA A 130 20.54 -0.62 12.53
CA ALA A 130 21.88 -0.09 12.25
C ALA A 130 22.54 -0.80 11.05
N THR A 131 22.42 -2.14 10.98
CA THR A 131 22.99 -2.92 9.87
C THR A 131 22.32 -2.59 8.54
N VAL A 132 20.99 -2.51 8.51
CA VAL A 132 20.22 -2.18 7.31
C VAL A 132 20.55 -0.76 6.85
N PHE A 133 20.64 0.20 7.78
CA PHE A 133 21.01 1.58 7.49
C PHE A 133 22.38 1.68 6.81
N LEU A 134 23.43 1.11 7.41
CA LEU A 134 24.78 1.14 6.83
C LEU A 134 24.82 0.45 5.46
N ARG A 135 24.17 -0.72 5.33
CA ARG A 135 24.11 -1.44 4.06
C ARG A 135 23.36 -0.67 2.97
N ALA A 136 22.33 0.09 3.32
CA ALA A 136 21.61 0.96 2.38
C ALA A 136 22.55 2.03 1.81
N PHE A 137 23.27 2.75 2.66
CA PHE A 137 24.25 3.76 2.23
C PHE A 137 25.37 3.17 1.39
N SER A 138 25.99 2.05 1.81
CA SER A 138 27.03 1.41 1.02
C SER A 138 26.52 0.92 -0.34
N ARG A 139 25.26 0.48 -0.42
CA ARG A 139 24.65 0.04 -1.68
C ARG A 139 24.33 1.22 -2.59
N ALA A 140 23.87 2.34 -2.04
CA ALA A 140 23.65 3.57 -2.79
C ALA A 140 24.98 4.09 -3.38
N ALA A 141 26.06 4.14 -2.59
CA ALA A 141 27.38 4.53 -3.06
C ALA A 141 27.87 3.63 -4.22
N ARG A 142 27.85 2.30 -4.04
CA ARG A 142 28.24 1.36 -5.11
C ARG A 142 27.37 1.48 -6.36
N MET A 143 26.09 1.79 -6.20
CA MET A 143 25.19 2.02 -7.33
C MET A 143 25.57 3.29 -8.07
N GLN A 144 25.89 4.37 -7.36
CA GLN A 144 26.36 5.62 -7.95
C GLN A 144 27.67 5.41 -8.72
N ASP A 145 28.65 4.72 -8.13
CA ASP A 145 29.92 4.43 -8.81
C ASP A 145 29.71 3.59 -10.08
N GLY A 146 28.85 2.57 -10.01
CA GLY A 146 28.51 1.73 -11.16
C GLY A 146 27.72 2.46 -12.25
N LEU A 147 26.91 3.46 -11.88
CA LEU A 147 26.22 4.33 -12.83
C LEU A 147 27.19 5.34 -13.47
N ALA A 148 28.09 5.92 -12.69
CA ALA A 148 29.13 6.82 -13.19
C ALA A 148 30.00 6.12 -14.26
N GLY A 149 30.39 4.86 -14.03
CA GLY A 149 31.10 4.04 -15.03
C GLY A 149 30.34 3.76 -16.33
N ARG A 150 29.01 4.02 -16.37
CA ARG A 150 28.16 3.89 -17.55
C ARG A 150 27.77 5.22 -18.19
N GLY A 151 28.43 6.32 -17.80
CA GLY A 151 28.16 7.66 -18.33
C GLY A 151 26.90 8.29 -17.74
N TYR A 152 26.59 8.02 -16.47
CA TYR A 152 25.47 8.66 -15.78
C TYR A 152 25.65 10.18 -15.71
N ASP A 153 24.69 10.92 -16.27
CA ASP A 153 24.66 12.38 -16.38
C ASP A 153 23.74 13.05 -15.33
N GLY A 154 23.28 12.29 -14.33
CA GLY A 154 22.28 12.73 -13.37
C GLY A 154 20.84 12.37 -13.73
N THR A 155 20.59 11.72 -14.86
CA THR A 155 19.25 11.25 -15.27
C THR A 155 19.20 9.74 -15.51
N LEU A 156 18.24 9.03 -14.90
CA LEU A 156 18.04 7.60 -15.17
C LEU A 156 17.06 7.40 -16.33
N ARG A 157 17.59 7.27 -17.54
CA ARG A 157 16.77 6.99 -18.73
C ARG A 157 16.49 5.51 -18.84
N VAL A 158 15.28 5.11 -18.46
CA VAL A 158 14.80 3.72 -18.56
C VAL A 158 13.84 3.58 -19.74
N LEU A 159 14.12 2.63 -20.65
CA LEU A 159 13.21 2.28 -21.74
C LEU A 159 11.99 1.54 -21.17
N VAL A 160 10.83 2.17 -21.23
CA VAL A 160 9.56 1.56 -20.85
C VAL A 160 8.90 0.98 -22.10
N THR A 161 8.72 -0.33 -22.15
CA THR A 161 7.95 -0.96 -23.22
C THR A 161 6.50 -0.47 -23.19
N GLY A 162 6.00 -0.08 -24.37
CA GLY A 162 4.61 0.32 -24.52
C GLY A 162 3.68 -0.87 -24.27
N ALA A 163 2.76 -0.74 -23.32
CA ALA A 163 1.67 -1.71 -23.18
C ALA A 163 0.49 -1.23 -24.04
N PRO A 164 0.02 -2.02 -25.03
CA PRO A 164 -1.14 -1.63 -25.82
C PRO A 164 -2.39 -1.59 -24.94
N VAL A 165 -3.06 -0.44 -24.92
CA VAL A 165 -4.31 -0.26 -24.17
C VAL A 165 -5.48 -0.67 -25.06
N SER A 166 -6.22 -1.70 -24.64
CA SER A 166 -7.45 -2.10 -25.33
C SER A 166 -8.55 -1.07 -25.09
N ARG A 167 -8.90 -0.29 -26.11
CA ARG A 167 -9.98 0.71 -26.03
C ARG A 167 -11.30 0.08 -25.61
N ARG A 168 -11.61 -1.12 -26.10
CA ARG A 168 -12.83 -1.88 -25.75
C ARG A 168 -12.91 -2.17 -24.24
N PHE A 169 -11.79 -2.57 -23.65
CA PHE A 169 -11.72 -2.83 -22.22
C PHE A 169 -11.92 -1.55 -21.42
N VAL A 170 -11.22 -0.46 -21.78
CA VAL A 170 -11.35 0.84 -21.10
C VAL A 170 -12.77 1.37 -21.19
N THR A 171 -13.38 1.39 -22.38
CA THR A 171 -14.76 1.85 -22.54
C THR A 171 -15.73 0.97 -21.77
N GLY A 172 -15.55 -0.35 -21.80
CA GLY A 172 -16.38 -1.28 -21.03
C GLY A 172 -16.29 -1.04 -19.52
N SER A 173 -15.08 -0.84 -18.97
CA SER A 173 -14.87 -0.53 -17.56
C SER A 173 -15.47 0.82 -17.16
N VAL A 174 -15.30 1.86 -17.99
CA VAL A 174 -15.87 3.20 -17.72
C VAL A 174 -17.39 3.15 -17.74
N LEU A 175 -17.99 2.47 -18.72
CA LEU A 175 -19.45 2.31 -18.79
C LEU A 175 -20.00 1.54 -17.60
N LEU A 176 -19.32 0.47 -17.17
CA LEU A 176 -19.72 -0.30 -15.98
C LEU A 176 -19.70 0.58 -14.72
N LEU A 177 -18.63 1.35 -14.51
CA LEU A 177 -18.52 2.25 -13.35
C LEU A 177 -19.56 3.38 -13.40
N ALA A 178 -19.82 3.95 -14.58
CA ALA A 178 -20.86 4.96 -14.77
C ALA A 178 -22.26 4.39 -14.48
N ALA A 179 -22.56 3.18 -14.96
CA ALA A 179 -23.83 2.50 -14.70
C ALA A 179 -24.03 2.23 -13.20
N LEU A 180 -22.99 1.79 -12.49
CA LEU A 180 -23.04 1.60 -11.03
C LEU A 180 -23.28 2.92 -10.29
N ALA A 181 -22.61 4.00 -10.70
CA ALA A 181 -22.81 5.32 -10.10
C ALA A 181 -24.23 5.84 -10.33
N VAL A 182 -24.74 5.74 -11.56
CA VAL A 182 -26.12 6.14 -11.90
C VAL A 182 -27.13 5.30 -11.13
N ALA A 183 -26.97 3.98 -11.08
CA ALA A 183 -27.85 3.10 -10.31
C ALA A 183 -27.87 3.48 -8.83
N THR A 184 -26.72 3.84 -8.26
CA THR A 184 -26.62 4.29 -6.87
C THR A 184 -27.39 5.59 -6.64
N LEU A 185 -27.19 6.59 -7.51
CA LEU A 185 -27.88 7.89 -7.41
C LEU A 185 -29.41 7.77 -7.62
N VAL A 186 -29.84 6.88 -8.52
CA VAL A 186 -31.27 6.62 -8.75
C VAL A 186 -31.88 5.96 -7.52
N LEU A 187 -31.20 5.00 -6.91
CA LEU A 187 -31.67 4.32 -5.70
C LEU A 187 -31.75 5.29 -4.52
N GLU A 188 -30.75 6.15 -4.35
CA GLU A 188 -30.75 7.22 -3.32
C GLU A 188 -31.94 8.18 -3.52
N ARG A 189 -32.22 8.58 -4.76
CA ARG A 189 -33.35 9.45 -5.11
C ARG A 189 -34.73 8.78 -4.99
N GLN A 190 -34.81 7.44 -4.98
CA GLN A 190 -36.06 6.71 -4.77
C GLN A 190 -36.33 6.42 -3.28
N LEU A 191 -35.30 6.46 -2.43
CA LEU A 191 -35.39 6.19 -0.99
C LEU A 191 -35.57 7.47 -0.14
N LEU A 192 -35.24 8.65 -0.68
CA LEU A 192 -35.44 9.98 -0.09
C LEU A 192 -36.64 10.68 -0.73
#